data_AF-A0A5E4MXZ4-F1
#
_entry.id   AF-A0A5E4MXZ4-F1
#
_cell.length_a   1.000
_cell.length_b   1.000
_cell.length_c   1.000
_cell.angle_alpha   90.00
_cell.angle_beta   90.00
_cell.angle_gamma   90.00
#
_symmetry.space_group_name_H-M   'P 1'
#
loop_
_entity.id
_entity.type
_entity.pdbx_description
1 polymer ?
#
loop_
_entity_poly.entity_id
_entity_poly.type
_entity_poly.pdbx_seq_one_letter_code
_entity_poly.pdbx_strand_id
1 'polypeptide(L)'
;MNRRRIRFCFSSGNLPTKNDPLLVVELGSGAGLLSAAVAKSLRKDILTSVTDVGVHCIAVDINPAACHATSHTCLLNNVQVDVVCGDLLSWMRHPKSTCVNIKNVSQGNSYGLIDLLLFNPPYVRGPNGECAIVPMVLKSDTIENSTENQLQSKIADAAWLGGGPDGVEVLKKALHQAADFLSERGVFYVLMIDYNYAALVREEINARCEQDVNNFGVINENNSKDYVLLTTFGDGTAKKPLACRRILSRQVPGEKLSVYRVYRPHILDNY
;
A
#
# COMPACT_ATOMS: atom_id res chain seq x y z
N MET A 1 -6.02 -12.49 -30.16
CA MET A 1 -6.22 -11.55 -29.03
C MET A 1 -4.89 -10.87 -28.70
N ASN A 2 -4.83 -9.54 -28.65
CA ASN A 2 -3.60 -8.82 -28.27
C ASN A 2 -3.38 -8.87 -26.75
N ARG A 3 -2.47 -9.74 -26.30
CA ARG A 3 -1.98 -9.75 -24.90
C ARG A 3 -1.13 -8.50 -24.65
N ARG A 4 -1.75 -7.41 -24.20
CA ARG A 4 -1.02 -6.25 -23.64
C ARG A 4 -0.27 -6.70 -22.38
N ARG A 5 1.03 -7.00 -22.51
CA ARG A 5 1.92 -7.17 -21.35
C ARG A 5 1.86 -5.88 -20.52
N ILE A 6 1.52 -6.01 -19.23
CA ILE A 6 1.77 -4.93 -18.27
C ILE A 6 3.29 -4.82 -18.15
N ARG A 7 3.89 -3.82 -18.80
CA ARG A 7 5.24 -3.40 -18.48
C ARG A 7 5.15 -2.55 -17.22
N PHE A 8 5.82 -2.96 -16.15
CA PHE A 8 6.18 -2.04 -15.07
C PHE A 8 7.16 -1.02 -15.66
N CYS A 9 6.61 0.08 -16.16
CA CYS A 9 7.37 1.10 -16.87
C CYS A 9 8.01 2.04 -15.85
N PHE A 10 9.09 1.56 -15.22
CA PHE A 10 10.01 2.43 -14.50
C PHE A 10 10.52 3.48 -15.50
N SER A 11 10.24 4.74 -15.21
CA SER A 11 10.63 5.87 -16.06
C SER A 11 12.15 5.92 -16.19
N SER A 12 12.65 6.29 -17.38
CA SER A 12 14.07 6.17 -17.78
C SER A 12 15.10 6.92 -16.91
N GLY A 13 14.66 7.73 -15.94
CA GLY A 13 15.50 8.37 -14.95
C GLY A 13 15.95 7.41 -13.84
N ASN A 14 16.88 6.52 -14.19
CA ASN A 14 17.65 5.63 -13.29
C ASN A 14 16.82 4.75 -12.32
N LEU A 15 16.82 3.44 -12.62
CA LEU A 15 16.50 2.37 -11.67
C LEU A 15 17.34 2.50 -10.36
N PRO A 16 17.03 1.73 -9.30
CA PRO A 16 18.05 1.37 -8.30
C PRO A 16 19.37 0.98 -8.97
N THR A 17 20.50 1.16 -8.28
CA THR A 17 21.79 0.81 -8.89
C THR A 17 21.82 -0.70 -9.15
N LYS A 18 22.65 -1.13 -10.12
CA LYS A 18 22.51 -2.42 -10.81
C LYS A 18 22.55 -3.68 -9.90
N ASN A 19 22.86 -3.51 -8.62
CA ASN A 19 23.09 -4.56 -7.63
C ASN A 19 22.16 -4.47 -6.39
N ASP A 20 21.35 -3.42 -6.24
CA ASP A 20 20.51 -3.23 -5.05
C ASP A 20 19.30 -4.18 -5.07
N PRO A 21 19.00 -4.93 -4.00
CA PRO A 21 17.88 -5.87 -3.97
C PRO A 21 16.53 -5.14 -3.85
N LEU A 22 15.53 -5.59 -4.60
CA LEU A 22 14.19 -5.01 -4.63
C LEU A 22 13.30 -5.60 -3.53
N LEU A 23 12.81 -4.77 -2.62
CA LEU A 23 11.81 -5.19 -1.63
C LEU A 23 10.38 -4.93 -2.15
N VAL A 24 9.62 -6.00 -2.29
CA VAL A 24 8.21 -6.01 -2.70
C VAL A 24 7.35 -6.45 -1.53
N VAL A 25 6.29 -5.70 -1.21
CA VAL A 25 5.32 -6.07 -0.16
C VAL A 25 3.89 -5.97 -0.68
N GLU A 26 3.09 -7.03 -0.55
CA GLU A 26 1.64 -6.99 -0.71
C GLU A 26 0.94 -6.90 0.64
N LEU A 27 -0.03 -5.99 0.76
CA LEU A 27 -0.97 -5.88 1.87
C LEU A 27 -2.32 -6.50 1.47
N GLY A 28 -2.94 -7.25 2.38
CA GLY A 28 -4.23 -7.91 2.14
C GLY A 28 -4.16 -8.97 1.04
N SER A 29 -3.16 -9.87 1.10
CA SER A 29 -2.86 -10.79 -0.01
C SER A 29 -3.97 -11.79 -0.34
N GLY A 30 -4.90 -12.08 0.58
CA GLY A 30 -6.08 -12.90 0.33
C GLY A 30 -5.73 -14.30 -0.18
N ALA A 31 -6.01 -14.56 -1.46
CA ALA A 31 -5.69 -15.83 -2.12
C ALA A 31 -4.25 -15.90 -2.69
N GLY A 32 -3.44 -14.85 -2.53
CA GLY A 32 -2.04 -14.77 -2.99
C GLY A 32 -1.83 -14.63 -4.49
N LEU A 33 -2.89 -14.34 -5.26
CA LEU A 33 -2.82 -14.28 -6.73
C LEU A 33 -1.91 -13.16 -7.24
N LEU A 34 -1.92 -11.99 -6.60
CA LEU A 34 -1.07 -10.85 -6.99
C LEU A 34 0.39 -11.10 -6.57
N SER A 35 0.65 -11.49 -5.31
CA SER A 35 1.96 -11.97 -4.83
C SER A 35 2.59 -12.98 -5.78
N ALA A 36 1.86 -14.05 -6.12
CA ALA A 36 2.36 -15.09 -7.01
C ALA A 36 2.63 -14.57 -8.43
N ALA A 37 1.74 -13.74 -8.98
CA ALA A 37 1.92 -13.15 -10.32
C ALA A 37 3.10 -12.15 -10.37
N VAL A 38 3.31 -11.36 -9.31
CA VAL A 38 4.38 -10.37 -9.22
C VAL A 38 5.73 -11.04 -9.00
N ALA A 39 5.85 -11.96 -8.05
CA ALA A 39 7.07 -12.75 -7.86
C ALA A 39 7.49 -13.50 -9.14
N LYS A 40 6.52 -14.05 -9.88
CA LYS A 40 6.73 -14.74 -11.16
C LYS A 40 7.05 -13.81 -12.34
N SER A 41 6.67 -12.53 -12.26
CA SER A 41 6.95 -11.52 -13.29
C SER A 41 8.26 -10.76 -13.05
N LEU A 42 8.72 -10.70 -11.79
CA LEU A 42 9.97 -10.04 -11.39
C LEU A 42 11.16 -11.00 -11.32
N ARG A 43 10.93 -12.29 -11.05
CA ARG A 43 11.94 -13.34 -11.30
C ARG A 43 12.29 -13.36 -12.78
N LYS A 44 13.53 -13.01 -13.12
CA LYS A 44 14.13 -13.30 -14.43
C LYS A 44 14.39 -14.80 -14.56
N ASP A 45 14.42 -15.30 -15.79
CA ASP A 45 14.86 -16.66 -16.06
C ASP A 45 16.36 -16.81 -15.70
N ILE A 46 16.65 -17.78 -14.83
CA ILE A 46 17.94 -18.07 -14.17
C ILE A 46 19.11 -18.33 -15.16
N LEU A 47 18.82 -18.39 -16.46
CA LEU A 47 19.77 -18.73 -17.51
C LEU A 47 20.51 -17.53 -18.15
N THR A 48 20.18 -16.27 -17.83
CA THR A 48 20.78 -15.11 -18.52
C THR A 48 21.20 -13.93 -17.63
N SER A 49 22.52 -13.71 -17.59
CA SER A 49 23.27 -12.54 -17.08
C SER A 49 23.65 -12.53 -15.59
N VAL A 50 24.95 -12.38 -15.34
CA VAL A 50 25.62 -12.35 -14.02
C VAL A 50 25.44 -10.99 -13.30
N THR A 51 24.22 -10.45 -13.32
CA THR A 51 23.83 -9.26 -12.54
C THR A 51 22.39 -9.42 -12.06
N ASP A 52 22.22 -10.30 -11.08
CA ASP A 52 20.95 -10.55 -10.42
C ASP A 52 20.66 -9.47 -9.37
N VAL A 53 19.73 -8.58 -9.71
CA VAL A 53 18.97 -7.84 -8.69
C VAL A 53 18.10 -8.86 -7.98
N GLY A 54 18.47 -9.21 -6.74
CA GLY A 54 17.67 -10.08 -5.90
C GLY A 54 16.30 -9.44 -5.62
N VAL A 55 15.22 -10.17 -5.85
CA VAL A 55 13.86 -9.71 -5.54
C VAL A 55 13.36 -10.48 -4.32
N HIS A 56 12.99 -9.75 -3.28
CA HIS A 56 12.39 -10.33 -2.07
C HIS A 56 10.92 -9.88 -2.00
N CYS A 57 10.01 -10.86 -2.07
CA CYS A 57 8.57 -10.63 -2.01
C CYS A 57 8.04 -11.06 -0.65
N ILE A 58 7.30 -10.18 0.01
CA ILE A 58 6.59 -10.44 1.25
C ILE A 58 5.09 -10.24 1.00
N ALA A 59 4.25 -11.15 1.51
CA ALA A 59 2.81 -11.02 1.51
C ALA A 59 2.31 -10.88 2.95
N VAL A 60 1.37 -9.97 3.18
CA VAL A 60 0.83 -9.68 4.51
C VAL A 60 -0.68 -9.76 4.48
N ASP A 61 -1.27 -10.50 5.42
CA ASP A 61 -2.73 -10.50 5.65
C ASP A 61 -3.04 -10.59 7.15
N ILE A 62 -4.16 -10.00 7.58
CA ILE A 62 -4.62 -10.09 8.97
C ILE A 62 -5.36 -11.41 9.25
N ASN A 63 -5.80 -12.11 8.19
CA ASN A 63 -6.48 -13.39 8.26
C ASN A 63 -5.47 -14.57 8.10
N PRO A 64 -5.33 -15.46 9.11
CA PRO A 64 -4.46 -16.64 9.00
C PRO A 64 -4.82 -17.59 7.85
N ALA A 65 -6.10 -17.69 7.49
CA ALA A 65 -6.55 -18.53 6.38
C ALA A 65 -6.13 -17.95 5.01
N ALA A 66 -6.13 -16.61 4.88
CA ALA A 66 -5.58 -15.91 3.72
C ALA A 66 -4.06 -16.08 3.61
N CYS A 67 -3.35 -16.02 4.75
CA CYS A 67 -1.92 -16.34 4.79
C CYS A 67 -1.65 -17.77 4.28
N HIS A 68 -2.39 -18.77 4.78
CA HIS A 68 -2.25 -20.15 4.33
C HIS A 68 -2.58 -20.33 2.83
N ALA A 69 -3.67 -19.73 2.35
CA ALA A 69 -4.04 -19.74 0.93
C ALA A 69 -2.96 -19.07 0.06
N THR A 70 -2.38 -17.96 0.52
CA THR A 70 -1.31 -17.24 -0.16
C THR A 70 -0.05 -18.10 -0.29
N SER A 71 0.40 -18.74 0.80
CA SER A 71 1.52 -19.69 0.78
C SER A 71 1.29 -20.84 -0.20
N HIS A 72 0.08 -21.42 -0.20
CA HIS A 72 -0.28 -22.52 -1.11
C HIS A 72 -0.30 -22.07 -2.58
N THR A 73 -0.88 -20.92 -2.90
CA THR A 73 -0.89 -20.33 -4.25
C THR A 73 0.52 -20.02 -4.76
N CYS A 74 1.43 -19.55 -3.89
CA CYS A 74 2.83 -19.30 -4.24
C CYS A 74 3.59 -20.60 -4.52
N LEU A 75 3.40 -21.63 -3.68
CA LEU A 75 3.97 -22.97 -3.88
C LEU A 75 3.50 -23.59 -5.21
N LEU A 76 2.19 -23.59 -5.48
CA LEU A 76 1.62 -24.07 -6.75
C LEU A 76 2.13 -23.30 -7.98
N ASN A 77 2.54 -22.05 -7.81
CA ASN A 77 3.14 -21.24 -8.87
C ASN A 77 4.66 -21.39 -8.99
N ASN A 78 5.29 -22.19 -8.12
CA ASN A 78 6.73 -22.39 -7.98
C ASN A 78 7.51 -21.08 -7.72
N VAL A 79 6.97 -20.20 -6.89
CA VAL A 79 7.59 -18.92 -6.49
C VAL A 79 7.78 -18.84 -4.98
N GLN A 80 8.83 -18.13 -4.57
CA GLN A 80 9.12 -17.85 -3.17
C GLN A 80 8.55 -16.47 -2.80
N VAL A 81 7.73 -16.46 -1.77
CA VAL A 81 7.14 -15.27 -1.14
C VAL A 81 7.05 -15.59 0.35
N ASP A 82 7.58 -14.72 1.20
CA ASP A 82 7.47 -14.90 2.65
C ASP A 82 6.13 -14.34 3.13
N VAL A 83 5.37 -15.09 3.93
CA VAL A 83 3.99 -14.73 4.29
C VAL A 83 3.86 -14.41 5.78
N VAL A 84 3.40 -13.21 6.08
CA VAL A 84 3.30 -12.67 7.44
C VAL A 84 1.83 -12.47 7.82
N CYS A 85 1.39 -13.14 8.89
CA CYS A 85 0.08 -12.87 9.48
C CYS A 85 0.19 -11.61 10.36
N GLY A 86 -0.42 -10.49 9.95
CA GLY A 86 -0.25 -9.20 10.62
C GLY A 86 -1.15 -8.07 10.12
N ASP A 87 -1.26 -7.03 10.95
CA ASP A 87 -2.05 -5.83 10.69
C ASP A 87 -1.22 -4.82 9.87
N LEU A 88 -1.28 -4.97 8.53
CA LEU A 88 -0.50 -4.18 7.58
C LEU A 88 1.01 -4.21 7.92
N LEU A 89 1.73 -3.09 7.83
CA LEU A 89 3.18 -3.04 8.10
C LEU A 89 3.55 -2.98 9.60
N SER A 90 2.63 -3.27 10.53
CA SER A 90 2.88 -3.21 11.99
C SER A 90 3.99 -4.15 12.49
N TRP A 91 4.31 -5.20 11.74
CA TRP A 91 5.42 -6.11 12.03
C TRP A 91 6.80 -5.55 11.65
N MET A 92 6.86 -4.47 10.84
CA MET A 92 8.11 -3.83 10.46
C MET A 92 8.60 -2.86 11.53
N ARG A 93 9.90 -2.96 11.87
CA ARG A 93 10.57 -1.97 12.72
C ARG A 93 10.64 -0.61 12.02
N HIS A 94 9.99 0.42 12.57
CA HIS A 94 10.03 1.78 12.02
C HIS A 94 11.48 2.25 11.78
N PRO A 95 11.79 2.93 10.65
CA PRO A 95 13.15 3.38 10.33
C PRO A 95 13.80 4.23 11.44
N LYS A 96 12.98 5.05 12.12
CA LYS A 96 13.37 5.90 13.27
C LYS A 96 13.89 5.12 14.48
N SER A 97 13.49 3.86 14.63
CA SER A 97 13.96 2.98 15.71
C SER A 97 15.32 2.34 15.41
N THR A 98 15.93 2.63 14.25
CA THR A 98 17.17 1.99 13.78
C THR A 98 18.36 2.96 13.77
N CYS A 99 18.14 4.28 13.70
CA CYS A 99 19.18 5.31 13.68
C CYS A 99 19.76 5.69 15.06
N VAL A 100 19.52 4.88 16.11
CA VAL A 100 19.81 5.23 17.53
C VAL A 100 21.30 5.35 17.87
N ASN A 101 22.22 4.82 17.05
CA ASN A 101 23.64 4.70 17.42
C ASN A 101 24.68 5.23 16.41
N ILE A 102 24.29 5.96 15.35
CA ILE A 102 25.26 6.58 14.41
C ILE A 102 25.13 8.10 14.45
N LYS A 103 25.93 8.73 15.32
CA LYS A 103 25.94 10.19 15.56
C LYS A 103 26.42 11.05 14.37
N ASN A 104 26.82 10.43 13.26
CA ASN A 104 27.43 11.07 12.09
C ASN A 104 26.57 10.98 10.81
N VAL A 105 25.31 10.51 10.88
CA VAL A 105 24.38 10.68 9.76
C VAL A 105 23.85 12.13 9.80
N SER A 106 24.06 12.87 8.72
CA SER A 106 23.51 14.22 8.54
C SER A 106 21.98 14.21 8.55
N GLN A 107 21.32 15.36 8.68
CA GLN A 107 19.85 15.47 8.71
C GLN A 107 19.18 15.25 7.34
N GLY A 108 19.40 14.08 6.74
CA GLY A 108 18.63 13.58 5.61
C GLY A 108 17.29 12.98 6.07
N ASN A 109 16.28 13.05 5.21
CA ASN A 109 15.04 12.33 5.43
C ASN A 109 15.29 10.82 5.44
N SER A 110 15.20 10.18 6.61
CA SER A 110 15.22 8.72 6.72
C SER A 110 13.93 8.14 6.14
N TYR A 111 14.02 7.72 4.88
CA TYR A 111 13.02 6.91 4.20
C TYR A 111 13.12 5.43 4.62
N GLY A 112 12.12 4.63 4.27
CA GLY A 112 12.10 3.20 4.54
C GLY A 112 12.82 2.39 3.46
N LEU A 113 12.42 1.13 3.31
CA LEU A 113 13.09 0.13 2.46
C LEU A 113 12.17 -0.50 1.40
N ILE A 114 10.86 -0.21 1.40
CA ILE A 114 9.93 -0.83 0.44
C ILE A 114 9.99 -0.09 -0.89
N ASP A 115 10.40 -0.78 -1.96
CA ASP A 115 10.46 -0.21 -3.31
C ASP A 115 9.15 -0.39 -4.07
N LEU A 116 8.43 -1.48 -3.79
CA LEU A 116 7.14 -1.79 -4.40
C LEU A 116 6.15 -2.24 -3.33
N LEU A 117 5.28 -1.33 -2.90
CA LEU A 117 4.13 -1.65 -2.04
C LEU A 117 2.90 -1.89 -2.94
N LEU A 118 2.10 -2.90 -2.60
CA LEU A 118 0.88 -3.27 -3.33
C LEU A 118 -0.26 -3.39 -2.33
N PHE A 119 -1.44 -2.84 -2.64
CA PHE A 119 -2.65 -3.08 -1.85
C PHE A 119 -3.89 -3.12 -2.75
N ASN A 120 -4.63 -4.22 -2.66
CA ASN A 120 -6.04 -4.25 -2.98
C ASN A 120 -6.82 -4.08 -1.67
N PRO A 121 -7.05 -2.84 -1.18
CA PRO A 121 -7.69 -2.63 0.10
C PRO A 121 -9.12 -3.15 0.11
N PRO A 122 -9.67 -3.51 1.28
CA PRO A 122 -11.11 -3.45 1.43
C PRO A 122 -11.55 -1.99 1.20
N TYR A 123 -12.48 -1.76 0.27
CA TYR A 123 -12.84 -0.42 -0.25
C TYR A 123 -14.34 -0.12 -0.20
N VAL A 124 -15.17 -1.06 0.26
CA VAL A 124 -16.63 -0.93 0.35
C VAL A 124 -16.99 -0.22 1.66
N ARG A 125 -17.89 0.77 1.59
CA ARG A 125 -18.47 1.43 2.77
C ARG A 125 -19.39 0.45 3.51
N GLY A 126 -19.30 0.36 4.83
CA GLY A 126 -20.27 -0.41 5.63
C GLY A 126 -21.68 0.20 5.52
N PRO A 127 -22.78 -0.57 5.64
CA PRO A 127 -24.15 -0.07 5.45
C PRO A 127 -24.50 1.16 6.30
N ASN A 128 -23.98 1.21 7.54
CA ASN A 128 -24.14 2.32 8.47
C ASN A 128 -22.83 3.09 8.73
N GLY A 129 -21.82 2.94 7.85
CA GLY A 129 -20.48 3.52 8.03
C GLY A 129 -19.62 2.83 9.09
N GLU A 130 -19.93 1.57 9.40
CA GLU A 130 -19.25 0.75 10.42
C GLU A 130 -17.75 0.54 10.13
N CYS A 131 -16.96 0.36 11.19
CA CYS A 131 -15.54 0.02 11.09
C CYS A 131 -15.32 -1.39 10.54
N ALA A 132 -14.18 -1.61 9.87
CA ALA A 132 -13.79 -2.94 9.40
C ALA A 132 -13.61 -3.89 10.60
N ILE A 133 -14.24 -5.07 10.56
CA ILE A 133 -14.08 -6.09 11.60
C ILE A 133 -12.68 -6.67 11.50
N VAL A 134 -11.83 -6.42 12.50
CA VAL A 134 -10.47 -6.97 12.59
C VAL A 134 -10.50 -8.42 13.11
N PRO A 135 -10.11 -9.45 12.32
CA PRO A 135 -10.26 -10.85 12.72
C PRO A 135 -9.53 -11.23 14.01
N MET A 136 -8.42 -10.56 14.35
CA MET A 136 -7.66 -10.81 15.58
C MET A 136 -8.39 -10.46 16.89
N VAL A 137 -9.52 -9.74 16.85
CA VAL A 137 -10.29 -9.35 18.06
C VAL A 137 -11.29 -10.44 18.49
N LEU A 138 -11.46 -11.51 17.71
CA LEU A 138 -12.28 -12.69 18.05
C LEU A 138 -11.54 -13.62 19.04
N LYS A 139 -11.14 -13.07 20.19
CA LYS A 139 -10.67 -13.85 21.34
C LYS A 139 -11.84 -14.57 21.98
N SER A 140 -11.74 -15.90 22.08
CA SER A 140 -12.32 -16.82 23.08
C SER A 140 -13.72 -16.55 23.66
N ASP A 141 -13.94 -15.39 24.27
CA ASP A 141 -14.95 -15.14 25.31
C ASP A 141 -16.38 -14.97 24.73
N THR A 142 -16.54 -15.01 23.41
CA THR A 142 -17.85 -15.01 22.71
C THR A 142 -18.16 -16.32 21.98
N ILE A 143 -17.23 -17.30 22.00
CA ILE A 143 -17.31 -18.50 21.15
C ILE A 143 -18.45 -19.44 21.57
N GLU A 144 -18.89 -19.41 22.83
CA GLU A 144 -19.95 -20.29 23.35
C GLU A 144 -21.33 -20.12 22.68
N ASN A 145 -21.57 -19.01 21.94
CA ASN A 145 -22.89 -18.70 21.36
C ASN A 145 -22.89 -18.35 19.85
N SER A 146 -21.74 -18.31 19.18
CA SER A 146 -21.66 -17.98 17.74
C SER A 146 -21.40 -19.21 16.88
N THR A 147 -22.28 -19.52 15.92
CA THR A 147 -22.07 -20.64 14.99
C THR A 147 -20.94 -20.35 14.01
N GLU A 148 -20.22 -21.40 13.58
CA GLU A 148 -19.05 -21.30 12.69
C GLU A 148 -19.33 -20.48 11.42
N ASN A 149 -20.54 -20.60 10.85
CA ASN A 149 -20.97 -19.83 9.68
C ASN A 149 -20.96 -18.30 9.91
N GLN A 150 -21.28 -17.83 11.12
CA GLN A 150 -21.23 -16.40 11.47
C GLN A 150 -19.80 -15.88 11.67
N LEU A 151 -18.88 -16.77 12.06
CA LEU A 151 -17.46 -16.47 12.15
C LEU A 151 -16.87 -16.36 10.73
N GLN A 152 -17.18 -17.33 9.85
CA GLN A 152 -16.76 -17.32 8.46
C GLN A 152 -17.31 -16.11 7.68
N SER A 153 -18.57 -15.69 7.92
CA SER A 153 -19.12 -14.50 7.24
C SER A 153 -18.38 -13.22 7.65
N LYS A 154 -18.16 -12.98 8.94
CA LYS A 154 -17.41 -11.80 9.43
C LYS A 154 -15.97 -11.74 8.93
N ILE A 155 -15.34 -12.91 8.73
CA ILE A 155 -14.00 -13.01 8.14
C ILE A 155 -14.01 -12.70 6.63
N ALA A 156 -15.09 -13.05 5.92
CA ALA A 156 -15.29 -12.67 4.53
C ALA A 156 -15.59 -11.16 4.39
N ASP A 157 -16.44 -10.59 5.26
CA ASP A 157 -16.78 -9.17 5.30
C ASP A 157 -15.53 -8.28 5.43
N ALA A 158 -14.56 -8.71 6.24
CA ALA A 158 -13.27 -8.03 6.41
C ALA A 158 -12.42 -7.94 5.13
N ALA A 159 -12.69 -8.76 4.11
CA ALA A 159 -11.99 -8.73 2.83
C ALA A 159 -12.48 -7.61 1.88
N TRP A 160 -13.64 -6.97 2.16
CA TRP A 160 -14.17 -5.88 1.35
C TRP A 160 -14.61 -4.63 2.11
N LEU A 161 -15.01 -4.71 3.39
CA LEU A 161 -15.42 -3.55 4.18
C LEU A 161 -14.22 -2.66 4.57
N GLY A 162 -14.05 -1.52 3.90
CA GLY A 162 -12.90 -0.63 4.07
C GLY A 162 -12.86 0.17 5.38
N GLY A 163 -13.95 0.09 6.15
CA GLY A 163 -14.12 0.73 7.45
C GLY A 163 -14.47 2.21 7.37
N GLY A 164 -15.32 2.63 8.29
CA GLY A 164 -15.77 4.01 8.45
C GLY A 164 -16.84 4.41 7.43
N PRO A 165 -17.40 5.63 7.55
CA PRO A 165 -18.46 6.13 6.66
C PRO A 165 -18.01 6.19 5.20
N ASP A 166 -16.74 6.52 4.97
CA ASP A 166 -16.18 6.73 3.65
C ASP A 166 -15.55 5.46 3.02
N GLY A 167 -15.40 4.37 3.78
CA GLY A 167 -14.80 3.11 3.33
C GLY A 167 -13.30 3.23 3.06
N VAL A 168 -12.59 4.02 3.86
CA VAL A 168 -11.18 4.42 3.64
C VAL A 168 -10.28 4.28 4.87
N GLU A 169 -10.77 3.85 6.03
CA GLU A 169 -9.94 3.86 7.25
C GLU A 169 -8.74 2.90 7.15
N VAL A 170 -8.94 1.70 6.59
CA VAL A 170 -7.84 0.76 6.32
C VAL A 170 -6.86 1.32 5.28
N LEU A 171 -7.36 2.03 4.27
CA LEU A 171 -6.55 2.72 3.25
C LEU A 171 -5.72 3.87 3.84
N LYS A 172 -6.30 4.71 4.70
CA LYS A 172 -5.60 5.83 5.35
C LYS A 172 -4.48 5.35 6.27
N LYS A 173 -4.70 4.25 6.98
CA LYS A 173 -3.67 3.57 7.78
C LYS A 173 -2.52 3.02 6.92
N ALA A 174 -2.84 2.38 5.79
CA ALA A 174 -1.82 1.94 4.83
C ALA A 174 -1.04 3.12 4.21
N LEU A 175 -1.69 4.26 3.97
CA LEU A 175 -1.02 5.48 3.48
C LEU A 175 -0.09 6.11 4.52
N HIS A 176 -0.45 6.12 5.81
CA HIS A 176 0.46 6.53 6.90
C HIS A 176 1.72 5.66 6.91
N GLN A 177 1.53 4.34 6.91
CA GLN A 177 2.65 3.40 6.89
C GLN A 177 3.48 3.51 5.59
N ALA A 178 2.85 3.71 4.43
CA ALA A 178 3.56 3.94 3.16
C ALA A 178 4.44 5.20 3.22
N ALA A 179 3.96 6.28 3.85
CA ALA A 179 4.73 7.53 3.99
C ALA A 179 6.05 7.31 4.76
N ASP A 180 6.08 6.41 5.75
CA ASP A 180 7.29 6.06 6.49
C ASP A 180 8.11 4.92 5.85
N PHE A 181 7.49 3.82 5.41
CA PHE A 181 8.17 2.58 5.01
C PHE A 181 8.57 2.48 3.53
N LEU A 182 8.02 3.29 2.62
CA LEU A 182 8.53 3.37 1.24
C LEU A 182 9.98 3.89 1.22
N SER A 183 10.80 3.35 0.32
CA SER A 183 12.14 3.90 0.03
C SER A 183 12.03 5.30 -0.62
N GLU A 184 13.17 5.95 -0.91
CA GLU A 184 13.17 7.26 -1.60
C GLU A 184 12.44 7.20 -2.95
N ARG A 185 12.67 6.12 -3.70
CA ARG A 185 12.09 5.87 -5.03
C ARG A 185 10.91 4.89 -4.99
N GLY A 186 10.48 4.51 -3.78
CA GLY A 186 9.44 3.52 -3.55
C GLY A 186 8.09 3.94 -4.12
N VAL A 187 7.40 2.96 -4.70
CA VAL A 187 6.09 3.15 -5.32
C VAL A 187 5.07 2.23 -4.68
N PHE A 188 3.97 2.83 -4.21
CA PHE A 188 2.80 2.14 -3.72
C PHE A 188 1.72 2.13 -4.83
N TYR A 189 1.32 0.95 -5.30
CA TYR A 189 0.14 0.80 -6.14
C TYR A 189 -1.06 0.36 -5.30
N VAL A 190 -2.14 1.13 -5.41
CA VAL A 190 -3.35 0.93 -4.63
C VAL A 190 -4.60 0.94 -5.51
N LEU A 191 -5.52 0.02 -5.23
CA LEU A 191 -6.83 -0.03 -5.89
C LEU A 191 -7.84 0.80 -5.09
N MET A 192 -8.66 1.59 -5.79
CA MET A 192 -9.75 2.37 -5.22
C MET A 192 -10.92 2.42 -6.20
N ILE A 193 -12.16 2.46 -5.71
CA ILE A 193 -13.26 3.00 -6.49
C ILE A 193 -13.18 4.54 -6.50
N ASP A 194 -13.73 5.18 -7.53
CA ASP A 194 -13.74 6.66 -7.63
C ASP A 194 -14.36 7.33 -6.37
N TYR A 195 -15.21 6.61 -5.62
CA TYR A 195 -15.71 7.02 -4.31
C TYR A 195 -14.60 7.24 -3.26
N ASN A 196 -13.70 6.26 -3.05
CA ASN A 196 -12.66 6.35 -2.00
C ASN A 196 -11.70 7.52 -2.28
N TYR A 197 -11.36 7.70 -3.57
CA TYR A 197 -10.49 8.79 -4.00
C TYR A 197 -11.12 10.16 -3.73
N ALA A 198 -12.42 10.33 -3.99
CA ALA A 198 -13.12 11.58 -3.68
C ALA A 198 -13.14 11.89 -2.16
N ALA A 199 -13.28 10.87 -1.31
CA ALA A 199 -13.17 11.03 0.14
C ALA A 199 -11.76 11.44 0.59
N LEU A 200 -10.74 10.72 0.11
CA LEU A 200 -9.33 10.97 0.43
C LEU A 200 -8.89 12.39 0.03
N VAL A 201 -9.29 12.85 -1.16
CA VAL A 201 -8.98 14.20 -1.66
C VAL A 201 -9.72 15.27 -0.85
N ARG A 202 -10.98 15.04 -0.46
CA ARG A 202 -11.75 15.93 0.42
C ARG A 202 -11.07 16.09 1.80
N GLU A 203 -10.66 14.98 2.41
CA GLU A 203 -10.04 14.98 3.75
C GLU A 203 -8.69 15.74 3.73
N GLU A 204 -7.85 15.49 2.73
CA GLU A 204 -6.57 16.19 2.54
C GLU A 204 -6.74 17.69 2.23
N ILE A 205 -7.76 18.10 1.48
CA ILE A 205 -8.03 19.53 1.21
C ILE A 205 -8.50 20.23 2.48
N ASN A 206 -9.45 19.65 3.23
CA ASN A 206 -9.96 20.24 4.47
C ASN A 206 -8.83 20.43 5.49
N ALA A 207 -7.99 19.41 5.70
CA ALA A 207 -6.87 19.45 6.63
C ALA A 207 -5.79 20.50 6.27
N ARG A 208 -5.69 20.92 5.01
CA ARG A 208 -4.85 22.08 4.60
C ARG A 208 -5.53 23.39 4.96
N CYS A 209 -6.81 23.56 4.62
CA CYS A 209 -7.56 24.76 4.96
C CYS A 209 -7.59 25.04 6.47
N GLU A 210 -7.62 23.98 7.30
CA GLU A 210 -7.52 24.07 8.77
C GLU A 210 -6.11 24.43 9.26
N GLN A 211 -5.04 24.07 8.53
CA GLN A 211 -3.65 24.49 8.83
C GLN A 211 -3.35 25.93 8.35
N ASP A 212 -3.94 26.36 7.22
CA ASP A 212 -3.61 27.61 6.53
C ASP A 212 -4.42 28.85 6.98
N VAL A 213 -5.09 28.78 8.15
CA VAL A 213 -5.80 29.93 8.75
C VAL A 213 -4.90 31.17 8.95
N ASN A 214 -3.58 30.98 8.97
CA ASN A 214 -2.57 32.06 9.06
C ASN A 214 -1.83 32.37 7.75
N ASN A 215 -2.12 31.72 6.60
CA ASN A 215 -1.32 31.91 5.37
C ASN A 215 -2.14 31.81 4.08
N PHE A 216 -2.88 32.89 3.80
CA PHE A 216 -3.90 32.98 2.75
C PHE A 216 -3.31 33.09 1.32
N GLY A 217 -2.68 32.02 0.79
CA GLY A 217 -2.09 32.06 -0.56
C GLY A 217 -1.75 30.75 -1.29
N VAL A 218 -1.38 29.65 -0.61
CA VAL A 218 -0.62 28.54 -1.25
C VAL A 218 -1.47 27.29 -1.61
N ILE A 219 -2.79 27.37 -1.45
CA ILE A 219 -3.69 26.20 -1.47
C ILE A 219 -3.86 25.61 -2.90
N ASN A 220 -3.77 26.43 -3.95
CA ASN A 220 -4.13 26.04 -5.33
C ASN A 220 -2.96 25.57 -6.23
N GLU A 221 -1.69 25.78 -5.87
CA GLU A 221 -0.56 25.50 -6.78
C GLU A 221 -0.05 24.06 -6.69
N ASN A 222 -0.27 23.38 -5.56
CA ASN A 222 0.31 22.06 -5.27
C ASN A 222 -0.49 20.85 -5.83
N ASN A 223 -1.57 21.09 -6.56
CA ASN A 223 -2.36 20.04 -7.22
C ASN A 223 -2.29 20.21 -8.75
N SER A 224 -1.42 19.42 -9.40
CA SER A 224 -1.42 19.32 -10.86
C SER A 224 -2.69 18.63 -11.36
N LYS A 225 -3.09 18.87 -12.62
CA LYS A 225 -4.17 18.11 -13.29
C LYS A 225 -3.93 16.59 -13.29
N ASP A 226 -2.68 16.17 -13.13
CA ASP A 226 -2.23 14.78 -13.18
C ASP A 226 -2.17 14.05 -11.83
N TYR A 227 -2.10 14.76 -10.70
CA TYR A 227 -1.95 14.14 -9.37
C TYR A 227 -2.44 15.05 -8.24
N VAL A 228 -2.92 14.45 -7.15
CA VAL A 228 -3.15 15.15 -5.88
C VAL A 228 -1.98 14.85 -4.94
N LEU A 229 -1.40 15.89 -4.36
CA LEU A 229 -0.42 15.74 -3.28
C LEU A 229 -1.15 15.29 -2.00
N LEU A 230 -0.52 14.44 -1.19
CA LEU A 230 -0.99 14.01 0.13
C LEU A 230 0.07 14.42 1.16
N THR A 231 -0.28 15.22 2.16
CA THR A 231 0.64 15.85 3.13
C THR A 231 0.30 15.54 4.58
N THR A 232 -0.87 14.95 4.82
CA THR A 232 -1.38 14.57 6.15
C THR A 232 -0.92 13.20 6.65
N PHE A 233 -0.14 12.46 5.87
CA PHE A 233 0.22 11.05 6.13
C PHE A 233 1.66 10.87 6.61
N GLY A 234 1.84 10.03 7.64
CA GLY A 234 3.14 9.60 8.17
C GLY A 234 3.42 10.07 9.60
N ASP A 235 4.17 9.29 10.37
CA ASP A 235 4.24 9.40 11.82
C ASP A 235 5.37 10.34 12.27
N GLY A 236 5.20 11.67 12.15
CA GLY A 236 6.04 12.62 12.89
C GLY A 236 6.13 14.05 12.37
N THR A 237 7.05 14.82 12.95
CA THR A 237 7.22 16.27 12.72
C THR A 237 7.76 16.66 11.35
N ALA A 238 8.46 15.75 10.65
CA ALA A 238 8.95 15.98 9.30
C ALA A 238 7.89 15.52 8.28
N LYS A 239 7.28 16.46 7.55
CA LYS A 239 6.29 16.15 6.50
C LYS A 239 6.95 15.27 5.41
N LYS A 240 6.43 14.05 5.22
CA LYS A 240 6.87 13.07 4.19
C LYS A 240 5.80 12.93 3.08
N PRO A 241 5.56 13.95 2.24
CA PRO A 241 4.43 13.96 1.33
C PRO A 241 4.50 12.86 0.27
N LEU A 242 3.33 12.47 -0.24
CA LEU A 242 3.15 11.47 -1.29
C LEU A 242 2.28 12.06 -2.42
N ALA A 243 2.73 11.98 -3.66
CA ALA A 243 1.90 12.27 -4.83
C ALA A 243 1.03 11.05 -5.18
N CYS A 244 -0.28 11.24 -5.32
CA CYS A 244 -1.25 10.22 -5.71
C CYS A 244 -1.78 10.50 -7.13
N ARG A 245 -1.47 9.60 -8.08
CA ARG A 245 -1.83 9.71 -9.49
C ARG A 245 -2.64 8.51 -9.97
N ARG A 246 -3.81 8.72 -10.57
CA ARG A 246 -4.55 7.64 -11.28
C ARG A 246 -3.78 7.22 -12.52
N ILE A 247 -3.52 5.92 -12.69
CA ILE A 247 -2.76 5.37 -13.84
C ILE A 247 -3.56 4.42 -14.73
N LEU A 248 -4.60 3.79 -14.19
CA LEU A 248 -5.48 2.88 -14.90
C LEU A 248 -6.88 2.98 -14.30
N SER A 249 -7.91 2.80 -15.13
CA SER A 249 -9.30 2.76 -14.68
C SER A 249 -10.11 1.80 -15.55
N ARG A 250 -11.09 1.14 -14.96
CA ARG A 250 -12.02 0.22 -15.62
C ARG A 250 -13.41 0.41 -15.02
N GLN A 251 -14.40 0.62 -15.89
CA GLN A 251 -15.80 0.55 -15.48
C GLN A 251 -16.16 -0.89 -15.11
N VAL A 252 -16.79 -1.06 -13.95
CA VAL A 252 -17.47 -2.30 -13.53
C VAL A 252 -18.96 -1.98 -13.31
N PRO A 253 -19.84 -2.98 -13.08
CA PRO A 253 -21.23 -2.71 -12.71
C PRO A 253 -21.29 -1.89 -11.42
N GLY A 254 -22.14 -0.84 -11.39
CA GLY A 254 -22.28 0.09 -10.27
C GLY A 254 -21.13 1.09 -10.10
N GLU A 255 -19.88 0.64 -10.21
CA GLU A 255 -18.69 1.39 -9.77
C GLU A 255 -17.59 1.53 -10.81
N LYS A 256 -16.67 2.47 -10.57
CA LYS A 256 -15.50 2.69 -11.43
C LYS A 256 -14.20 2.43 -10.66
N LEU A 257 -13.60 1.28 -10.95
CA LEU A 257 -12.44 0.75 -10.25
C LEU A 257 -11.14 1.22 -10.91
N SER A 258 -10.25 1.81 -10.12
CA SER A 258 -9.08 2.54 -10.61
C SER A 258 -7.81 2.18 -9.83
N VAL A 259 -6.69 2.00 -10.54
CA VAL A 259 -5.37 1.84 -9.93
C VAL A 259 -4.71 3.21 -9.84
N TYR A 260 -4.24 3.53 -8.64
CA TYR A 260 -3.48 4.73 -8.35
C TYR A 260 -2.02 4.36 -8.04
N ARG A 261 -1.10 5.18 -8.55
CA ARG A 261 0.31 5.18 -8.19
C ARG A 261 0.50 6.26 -7.14
N VAL A 262 0.87 5.84 -5.93
CA VAL A 262 1.28 6.68 -4.81
C VAL A 262 2.80 6.59 -4.70
N TYR A 263 3.49 7.73 -4.65
CA TYR A 263 4.96 7.79 -4.68
C TYR A 263 5.43 9.10 -4.05
N ARG A 264 6.69 9.19 -3.62
CA ARG A 264 7.23 10.47 -3.16
C ARG A 264 7.31 11.43 -4.36
N PRO A 265 6.80 12.67 -4.27
CA PRO A 265 7.12 13.67 -5.29
C PRO A 265 8.64 13.86 -5.24
N HIS A 266 9.32 13.66 -6.37
CA HIS A 266 10.74 13.94 -6.41
C HIS A 266 10.96 15.43 -6.15
N ILE A 267 12.03 15.77 -5.43
CA ILE A 267 12.54 17.15 -5.36
C ILE A 267 13.27 17.42 -6.69
N LEU A 268 12.50 17.46 -7.78
CA LEU A 268 12.91 17.92 -9.10
C LEU A 268 12.56 19.40 -9.18
N ASP A 269 13.40 20.22 -8.54
CA ASP A 269 13.60 21.65 -8.82
C ASP A 269 14.77 22.13 -7.91
N ASN A 270 16.01 21.87 -8.37
CA ASN A 270 17.28 22.44 -7.85
C ASN A 270 18.48 21.97 -8.72
N TYR A 271 18.38 22.19 -10.04
CA TYR A 271 19.49 22.12 -11.02
C TYR A 271 19.20 23.11 -12.15
#